data_AF-A0A971CES2-F1
#
_entry.id   AF-A0A971CES2-F1
#
_cell.length_a   1.000
_cell.length_b   1.000
_cell.length_c   1.000
_cell.angle_alpha   90.00
_cell.angle_beta   90.00
_cell.angle_gamma   90.00
#
_symmetry.space_group_name_H-M   'P 1'
#
loop_
_entity.id
_entity.type
_entity.pdbx_description
1 polymer ?
#
loop_
_entity_poly.entity_id
_entity_poly.type
_entity_poly.pdbx_seq_one_letter_code
_entity_poly.pdbx_strand_id
1 'polypeptide(L)'
;MNDSSRQPVDPSRAGRAERWAAAENQRRQDAYAVAARRWHRADRELENMIHTAGSYTGSTAADACPWAGIGPHESVYLVVDQAWLVETRRAAGATIGGYAEFSFTVAQAPLQRVGGPAGTTVHGGESLVISDEGSLVVTSERVLFRGAVSSREWTYDKQFGVEHDPLRSLTLMHVSDRRGLSGFGYPPEVAAGVRFLLTLAIARAKDATGQLIGALEQERQALSAQLVPPVEVTPDDAPTLPARVAHVLRLVYFGMPSQRRGARILQSVVAFGVTALILYGLAPSQDTSPSASERNLPRLPVPVTTTTGDPWEPLVTEDTTTSTTTTTTTTTTTTTTTTTTTTTTTTTRPTTTRRPSPPGPPTPRPTTSRTTTTTGVALCGAPANPLRYTFCEGSLITDPDPHTCEYFACTAHFDHGNGYLVQCGDGLFSMTGGRVDACARHNGVTRPVFLAP
;
A
#
# COMPACT_ATOMS: atom_id res chain seq x y z
N MET A 1 13.38 17.68 45.57
CA MET A 1 12.78 16.40 46.03
C MET A 1 13.20 15.34 45.04
N ASN A 2 13.82 14.27 45.54
CA ASN A 2 14.59 13.27 44.79
C ASN A 2 13.83 12.64 43.63
N ASP A 3 14.37 12.80 42.43
CA ASP A 3 14.16 11.92 41.29
C ASP A 3 15.01 10.66 41.52
N SER A 4 14.46 9.72 42.29
CA SER A 4 15.07 8.41 42.51
C SER A 4 14.89 7.56 41.24
N SER A 5 15.94 7.57 40.42
CA SER A 5 16.52 6.39 39.78
C SER A 5 15.59 5.18 39.69
N ARG A 6 14.71 5.13 38.68
CA ARG A 6 14.16 3.85 38.20
C ARG A 6 15.33 3.03 37.65
N GLN A 7 15.96 2.23 38.50
CA GLN A 7 16.85 1.18 38.03
C GLN A 7 16.04 0.22 37.17
N PRO A 8 16.53 -0.18 35.98
CA PRO A 8 15.88 -1.21 35.19
C PRO A 8 15.85 -2.50 36.03
N VAL A 9 14.65 -2.97 36.35
CA VAL A 9 14.43 -4.21 37.09
C VAL A 9 15.01 -5.36 36.25
N ASP A 10 15.94 -6.11 36.83
CA ASP A 10 16.47 -7.33 36.23
C ASP A 10 15.30 -8.29 35.93
N PRO A 11 15.00 -8.59 34.65
CA PRO A 11 13.83 -9.38 34.27
C PRO A 11 13.87 -10.81 34.81
N SER A 12 15.06 -11.29 35.21
CA SER A 12 15.25 -12.61 35.82
C SER A 12 14.78 -12.68 37.29
N ARG A 13 14.66 -11.52 37.96
CA ARG A 13 14.17 -11.40 39.36
C ARG A 13 12.74 -10.89 39.49
N ALA A 14 12.15 -10.40 38.40
CA ALA A 14 10.82 -9.79 38.44
C ALA A 14 9.72 -10.77 38.87
N GLY A 15 8.75 -10.30 39.65
CA GLY A 15 7.56 -11.06 40.01
C GLY A 15 6.68 -11.38 38.79
N ARG A 16 5.75 -12.34 38.90
CA ARG A 16 4.78 -12.63 37.82
C ARG A 16 3.97 -11.39 37.44
N ALA A 17 3.55 -10.62 38.43
CA ALA A 17 2.76 -9.39 38.26
C ALA A 17 3.56 -8.30 37.54
N GLU A 18 4.84 -8.13 37.88
CA GLU A 18 5.74 -7.19 37.21
C GLU A 18 5.97 -7.56 35.75
N ARG A 19 6.22 -8.85 35.46
CA ARG A 19 6.32 -9.34 34.08
C ARG A 19 5.04 -9.14 33.29
N TRP A 20 3.88 -9.33 33.93
CA TRP A 20 2.58 -9.09 33.29
C TRP A 20 2.41 -7.61 32.95
N ALA A 21 2.66 -6.71 33.90
CA ALA A 21 2.51 -5.27 33.71
C ALA A 21 3.46 -4.75 32.62
N ALA A 22 4.71 -5.20 32.61
CA ALA A 22 5.68 -4.87 31.58
C ALA A 22 5.21 -5.34 30.18
N ALA A 23 4.77 -6.60 30.07
CA ALA A 23 4.30 -7.15 28.80
C ALA A 23 3.01 -6.48 28.30
N GLU A 24 2.10 -6.12 29.21
CA GLU A 24 0.86 -5.41 28.87
C GLU A 24 1.13 -3.96 28.43
N ASN A 25 2.00 -3.24 29.15
CA ASN A 25 2.42 -1.90 28.74
C ASN A 25 3.11 -1.92 27.39
N GLN A 26 4.00 -2.90 27.14
CA GLN A 26 4.64 -3.07 25.84
C GLN A 26 3.62 -3.31 24.71
N ARG A 27 2.65 -4.23 24.90
CA ARG A 27 1.57 -4.46 23.92
C ARG A 27 0.77 -3.18 23.62
N ARG A 28 0.44 -2.41 24.65
CA ARG A 28 -0.30 -1.14 24.49
C ARG A 28 0.52 -0.09 23.76
N GLN A 29 1.82 0.01 24.07
CA GLN A 29 2.74 0.91 23.38
C GLN A 29 2.90 0.52 21.91
N ASP A 30 3.02 -0.78 21.60
CA ASP A 30 3.11 -1.26 20.22
C ASP A 30 1.84 -0.94 19.42
N ALA A 31 0.66 -1.20 20.00
CA ALA A 31 -0.62 -0.87 19.39
C ALA A 31 -0.78 0.65 19.19
N TYR A 32 -0.38 1.45 20.18
CA TYR A 32 -0.35 2.90 20.08
C TYR A 32 0.61 3.37 18.99
N ALA A 33 1.80 2.77 18.84
CA ALA A 33 2.76 3.15 17.82
C ALA A 33 2.21 2.91 16.40
N VAL A 34 1.48 1.81 16.17
CA VAL A 34 0.78 1.55 14.90
C VAL A 34 -0.30 2.61 14.66
N ALA A 35 -1.15 2.89 15.65
CA ALA A 35 -2.21 3.89 15.55
C ALA A 35 -1.63 5.30 15.31
N ALA A 36 -0.55 5.65 16.01
CA ALA A 36 0.17 6.90 15.85
C ALA A 36 0.72 7.04 14.44
N ARG A 37 1.33 6.01 13.84
CA ARG A 37 1.79 6.08 12.44
C ARG A 37 0.64 6.38 11.47
N ARG A 38 -0.51 5.71 11.63
CA ARG A 38 -1.71 5.99 10.82
C ARG A 38 -2.20 7.43 11.01
N TRP A 39 -2.22 7.91 12.25
CA TRP A 39 -2.61 9.28 12.59
C TRP A 39 -1.68 10.31 11.95
N HIS A 40 -0.36 10.14 12.05
CA HIS A 40 0.62 11.07 11.44
C HIS A 40 0.55 11.08 9.92
N ARG A 41 0.17 9.97 9.27
CA ARG A 41 -0.10 9.95 7.83
C ARG A 41 -1.31 10.82 7.49
N ALA A 42 -2.42 10.66 8.21
CA ALA A 42 -3.63 11.44 7.99
C ALA A 42 -3.44 12.94 8.31
N ASP A 43 -2.74 13.31 9.39
CA ASP A 43 -2.47 14.71 9.73
C ASP A 43 -1.64 15.41 8.63
N ARG A 44 -0.57 14.75 8.16
CA ARG A 44 0.25 15.27 7.05
C ARG A 44 -0.51 15.37 5.73
N GLU A 45 -1.45 14.45 5.48
CA GLU A 45 -2.30 14.50 4.30
C GLU A 45 -3.23 15.73 4.34
N LEU A 46 -3.89 15.98 5.47
CA LEU A 46 -4.72 17.17 5.67
C LEU A 46 -3.91 18.46 5.60
N GLU A 47 -2.72 18.49 6.20
CA GLU A 47 -1.81 19.63 6.10
C GLU A 47 -1.41 19.93 4.65
N ASN A 48 -1.08 18.88 3.87
CA ASN A 48 -0.78 19.03 2.45
C ASN A 48 -2.01 19.51 1.66
N MET A 49 -3.21 19.03 1.96
CA MET A 49 -4.44 19.48 1.33
C MET A 49 -4.73 20.96 1.64
N ILE A 50 -4.56 21.40 2.89
CA ILE A 50 -4.70 22.80 3.30
C ILE A 50 -3.69 23.68 2.56
N HIS A 51 -2.43 23.28 2.53
CA HIS A 51 -1.39 24.02 1.82
C HIS A 51 -1.68 24.12 0.31
N THR A 52 -2.10 23.01 -0.30
CA THR A 52 -2.45 22.95 -1.73
C THR A 52 -3.68 23.80 -2.04
N ALA A 53 -4.70 23.77 -1.18
CA ALA A 53 -5.89 24.59 -1.33
C ALA A 53 -5.58 26.10 -1.23
N GLY A 54 -4.58 26.49 -0.44
CA GLY A 54 -4.11 27.88 -0.34
C GLY A 54 -3.28 28.36 -1.53
N SER A 55 -2.50 27.48 -2.17
CA SER A 55 -1.43 27.89 -3.10
C SER A 55 -1.57 27.40 -4.54
N TYR A 56 -2.15 26.23 -4.77
CA TYR A 56 -2.12 25.58 -6.08
C TYR A 56 -3.29 26.00 -6.95
N THR A 57 -3.06 26.81 -7.99
CA THR A 57 -4.12 27.32 -8.88
C THR A 57 -4.28 26.54 -10.18
N GLY A 58 -3.80 25.30 -10.24
CA GLY A 58 -3.71 24.54 -11.49
C GLY A 58 -2.43 24.84 -12.26
N SER A 59 -2.16 24.03 -13.28
CA SER A 59 -1.05 24.19 -14.21
C SER A 59 -1.51 24.85 -15.51
N THR A 60 -0.64 25.64 -16.14
CA THR A 60 -0.87 26.20 -17.48
C THR A 60 -0.48 25.23 -18.59
N ALA A 61 -0.31 23.93 -18.27
CA ALA A 61 0.17 22.91 -19.19
C ALA A 61 -0.95 22.44 -20.14
N ALA A 62 -1.53 23.37 -20.90
CA ALA A 62 -2.51 23.09 -21.95
C ALA A 62 -1.98 22.06 -22.97
N ASP A 63 -0.65 22.02 -23.16
CA ASP A 63 0.04 21.08 -24.06
C ASP A 63 -0.11 19.61 -23.65
N ALA A 64 -0.44 19.32 -22.38
CA ALA A 64 -0.64 17.94 -21.92
C ALA A 64 -1.93 17.31 -22.50
N CYS A 65 -2.92 18.12 -22.87
CA CYS A 65 -4.20 17.65 -23.40
C CYS A 65 -4.72 18.58 -24.53
N PRO A 66 -4.11 18.54 -25.73
CA PRO A 66 -4.49 19.42 -26.85
C PRO A 66 -5.97 19.31 -27.26
N TRP A 67 -6.55 18.15 -27.02
CA TRP A 67 -7.94 17.86 -27.33
C TRP A 67 -8.97 18.51 -26.42
N ALA A 68 -8.55 18.90 -25.22
CA ALA A 68 -9.45 19.49 -24.24
C ALA A 68 -9.82 20.94 -24.60
N GLY A 69 -9.12 21.54 -25.58
CA GLY A 69 -9.42 22.90 -26.04
C GLY A 69 -9.29 23.92 -24.92
N ILE A 70 -8.23 23.80 -24.11
CA ILE A 70 -7.99 24.62 -22.92
C ILE A 70 -7.76 26.07 -23.33
N GLY A 71 -8.58 26.98 -22.79
CA GLY A 71 -8.44 28.42 -23.04
C GLY A 71 -7.20 29.03 -22.39
N PRO A 72 -6.75 30.23 -22.81
CA PRO A 72 -5.55 30.88 -22.28
C PRO A 72 -5.63 31.27 -20.79
N HIS A 73 -6.83 31.30 -20.22
CA HIS A 73 -7.10 31.58 -18.80
C HIS A 73 -7.63 30.36 -18.04
N GLU A 74 -7.75 29.22 -18.72
CA GLU A 74 -8.20 27.97 -18.13
C GLU A 74 -6.98 27.18 -17.67
N SER A 75 -6.92 26.85 -16.38
CA SER A 75 -5.81 26.08 -15.80
C SER A 75 -6.21 24.62 -15.60
N VAL A 76 -5.29 23.69 -15.84
CA VAL A 76 -5.51 22.24 -15.65
C VAL A 76 -5.11 21.83 -14.25
N TYR A 77 -6.03 21.24 -13.49
CA TYR A 77 -5.80 20.73 -12.15
C TYR A 77 -5.27 19.30 -12.14
N LEU A 78 -5.82 18.43 -12.99
CA LEU A 78 -5.34 17.06 -13.14
C LEU A 78 -5.77 16.47 -14.49
N VAL A 79 -5.02 15.46 -14.91
CA VAL A 79 -5.33 14.61 -16.07
C VAL A 79 -5.31 13.15 -15.58
N VAL A 80 -6.30 12.36 -15.99
CA VAL A 80 -6.37 10.91 -15.75
C VAL A 80 -6.49 10.22 -17.10
N ASP A 81 -5.49 9.42 -17.48
CA ASP A 81 -5.47 8.77 -18.79
C ASP A 81 -6.41 7.56 -18.89
N GLN A 82 -6.67 6.88 -17.77
CA GLN A 82 -7.52 5.68 -17.69
C GLN A 82 -8.79 5.93 -16.87
N ALA A 83 -9.63 6.84 -17.35
CA ALA A 83 -10.93 7.12 -16.76
C ALA A 83 -12.05 6.38 -17.50
N TRP A 84 -13.16 6.17 -16.80
CA TRP A 84 -14.36 5.57 -17.37
C TRP A 84 -15.52 6.55 -17.31
N LEU A 85 -16.26 6.72 -18.40
CA LEU A 85 -17.51 7.47 -18.37
C LEU A 85 -18.60 6.59 -17.77
N VAL A 86 -19.31 7.12 -16.77
CA VAL A 86 -20.40 6.42 -16.09
C VAL A 86 -21.69 7.18 -16.29
N GLU A 87 -22.72 6.51 -16.80
CA GLU A 87 -24.01 7.13 -17.12
C GLU A 87 -25.18 6.24 -16.75
N THR A 88 -26.31 6.86 -16.43
CA THR A 88 -27.57 6.13 -16.25
C THR A 88 -28.05 5.59 -17.58
N ARG A 89 -28.20 4.26 -17.68
CA ARG A 89 -28.92 3.60 -18.77
C ARG A 89 -30.16 2.92 -18.22
N ARG A 90 -31.26 2.98 -18.99
CA ARG A 90 -32.43 2.13 -18.73
C ARG A 90 -32.06 0.69 -19.06
N ALA A 91 -32.16 -0.21 -18.09
CA ALA A 91 -31.98 -1.63 -18.34
C ALA A 91 -33.04 -2.11 -19.35
N ALA A 92 -32.61 -2.82 -20.40
CA ALA A 92 -33.54 -3.58 -21.23
C ALA A 92 -34.20 -4.64 -20.33
N GLY A 93 -35.52 -4.81 -20.41
CA GLY A 93 -36.23 -5.80 -19.59
C GLY A 93 -35.64 -7.19 -19.81
N ALA A 94 -34.93 -7.72 -18.82
CA ALA A 94 -34.25 -9.01 -18.91
C ALA A 94 -34.94 -10.03 -18.01
N THR A 95 -35.39 -11.15 -18.62
CA THR A 95 -35.76 -12.35 -17.88
C THR A 95 -34.49 -12.94 -17.28
N ILE A 96 -34.41 -13.01 -15.96
CA ILE A 96 -33.21 -13.47 -15.24
C ILE A 96 -33.03 -14.98 -15.47
N GLY A 97 -32.14 -15.32 -16.38
CA GLY A 97 -31.41 -16.59 -16.42
C GLY A 97 -29.94 -16.23 -16.59
N GLY A 98 -29.24 -15.91 -15.51
CA GLY A 98 -28.07 -15.04 -15.60
C GLY A 98 -26.81 -15.61 -14.95
N TYR A 99 -25.85 -15.97 -15.79
CA TYR A 99 -24.49 -15.44 -15.65
C TYR A 99 -24.46 -14.14 -16.48
N ALA A 100 -24.34 -12.98 -15.84
CA ALA A 100 -24.03 -11.71 -16.49
C ALA A 100 -23.60 -10.68 -15.44
N GLU A 101 -22.56 -9.95 -15.80
CA GLU A 101 -21.72 -9.11 -14.95
C GLU A 101 -22.38 -7.77 -14.54
N PHE A 102 -21.99 -7.34 -13.33
CA PHE A 102 -22.19 -6.07 -12.61
C PHE A 102 -23.17 -5.01 -13.17
N SER A 103 -24.37 -4.94 -12.56
CA SER A 103 -25.28 -3.78 -12.61
C SER A 103 -25.44 -3.19 -11.20
N PHE A 104 -25.64 -1.87 -11.09
CA PHE A 104 -25.94 -1.24 -9.80
C PHE A 104 -27.25 -0.44 -9.86
N THR A 105 -28.10 -0.65 -8.86
CA THR A 105 -29.38 0.05 -8.68
C THR A 105 -29.14 1.27 -7.81
N VAL A 106 -29.31 2.47 -8.37
CA VAL A 106 -29.27 3.72 -7.58
C VAL A 106 -30.68 3.98 -7.07
N ALA A 107 -30.98 3.52 -5.85
CA ALA A 107 -32.14 3.98 -5.10
C ALA A 107 -31.90 3.79 -3.60
N GLN A 108 -31.64 4.88 -2.90
CA GLN A 108 -31.93 4.95 -1.47
C GLN A 108 -33.44 5.08 -1.30
N ALA A 109 -34.10 3.99 -0.88
CA ALA A 109 -35.40 4.03 -0.20
C ALA A 109 -35.49 2.81 0.74
N PRO A 110 -36.08 2.94 1.94
CA PRO A 110 -36.10 1.87 2.93
C PRO A 110 -36.87 0.67 2.38
N LEU A 111 -36.29 -0.53 2.51
CA LEU A 111 -36.91 -1.79 2.13
C LEU A 111 -38.20 -2.00 2.95
N GLN A 112 -39.33 -1.62 2.39
CA GLN A 112 -40.63 -2.09 2.86
C GLN A 112 -40.80 -3.52 2.34
N ARG A 113 -40.54 -4.51 3.21
CA ARG A 113 -40.82 -5.92 2.91
C ARG A 113 -42.32 -6.07 2.64
N VAL A 114 -42.67 -6.41 1.41
CA VAL A 114 -43.99 -6.96 1.08
C VAL A 114 -43.75 -8.34 0.48
N GLY A 115 -44.17 -9.37 1.21
CA GLY A 115 -44.26 -10.73 0.70
C GLY A 115 -45.51 -10.90 -0.15
N GLY A 116 -45.39 -11.54 -1.30
CA GLY A 116 -46.50 -11.95 -2.15
C GLY A 116 -46.00 -12.70 -3.39
N PRO A 117 -46.70 -13.77 -3.87
CA PRO A 117 -46.14 -14.72 -4.82
C PRO A 117 -46.28 -14.29 -6.29
N ALA A 118 -45.30 -14.74 -7.07
CA ALA A 118 -45.29 -14.99 -8.52
C ALA A 118 -45.44 -13.80 -9.50
N GLY A 119 -44.34 -13.56 -10.24
CA GLY A 119 -44.37 -13.03 -11.61
C GLY A 119 -44.58 -11.53 -11.75
N THR A 120 -43.61 -10.72 -11.31
CA THR A 120 -43.54 -9.30 -11.69
C THR A 120 -42.40 -9.09 -12.66
N THR A 121 -42.72 -8.79 -13.92
CA THR A 121 -41.79 -8.15 -14.85
C THR A 121 -41.40 -6.81 -14.23
N VAL A 122 -40.18 -6.70 -13.71
CA VAL A 122 -39.66 -5.43 -13.20
C VAL A 122 -39.29 -4.60 -14.43
N HIS A 123 -40.09 -3.57 -14.73
CA HIS A 123 -39.70 -2.56 -15.70
C HIS A 123 -38.38 -1.94 -15.25
N GLY A 124 -37.38 -1.97 -16.14
CA GLY A 124 -35.97 -1.76 -15.86
C GLY A 124 -35.71 -0.51 -15.04
N GLY A 125 -35.14 -0.70 -13.86
CA GLY A 125 -34.55 0.38 -13.09
C GLY A 125 -33.43 1.06 -13.89
N GLU A 126 -33.25 2.35 -13.65
CA GLU A 126 -32.07 3.05 -14.15
C GLU A 126 -30.86 2.52 -13.37
N SER A 127 -29.93 1.91 -14.11
CA SER A 127 -28.64 1.49 -13.58
C SER A 127 -27.58 2.41 -14.14
N LEU A 128 -26.66 2.85 -13.30
CA LEU A 128 -25.45 3.47 -13.79
C LEU A 128 -24.57 2.36 -14.43
N VAL A 129 -23.94 2.66 -15.56
CA VAL A 129 -23.14 1.71 -16.33
C VAL A 129 -21.92 2.44 -16.87
N ILE A 130 -20.78 1.73 -16.93
CA ILE A 130 -19.61 2.23 -17.66
C ILE A 130 -19.97 2.23 -19.15
N SER A 131 -20.05 3.42 -19.73
CA SER A 131 -20.46 3.59 -21.12
C SER A 131 -19.30 3.74 -22.10
N ASP A 132 -18.14 4.17 -21.61
CA ASP A 132 -16.94 4.42 -22.40
C ASP A 132 -15.69 4.45 -21.52
N GLU A 133 -14.52 4.30 -22.12
CA GLU A 133 -13.20 4.41 -21.48
C GLU A 133 -12.35 5.43 -22.23
N GLY A 134 -11.56 6.22 -21.49
CA GLY A 134 -10.72 7.25 -22.08
C GLY A 134 -10.08 8.17 -21.05
N SER A 135 -9.83 9.41 -21.44
CA SER A 135 -9.11 10.37 -20.61
C SER A 135 -10.04 11.40 -19.99
N LEU A 136 -9.73 11.79 -18.75
CA LEU A 136 -10.42 12.82 -17.99
C LEU A 136 -9.46 14.00 -17.73
N VAL A 137 -9.96 15.21 -17.87
CA VAL A 137 -9.25 16.45 -17.53
C VAL A 137 -10.14 17.26 -16.60
N VAL A 138 -9.58 17.69 -15.47
CA VAL A 138 -10.22 18.66 -14.56
C VAL A 138 -9.53 20.00 -14.74
N THR A 139 -10.31 21.04 -14.99
CA THR A 139 -9.81 22.40 -15.23
C THR A 139 -10.36 23.37 -14.19
N SER A 140 -10.02 24.66 -14.29
CA SER A 140 -10.61 25.72 -13.47
C SER A 140 -12.08 26.01 -13.78
N GLU A 141 -12.61 25.53 -14.90
CA GLU A 141 -13.96 25.88 -15.37
C GLU A 141 -14.89 24.66 -15.50
N ARG A 142 -14.32 23.48 -15.71
CA ARG A 142 -15.08 22.29 -16.11
C ARG A 142 -14.29 21.00 -15.91
N VAL A 143 -15.02 19.89 -16.05
CA VAL A 143 -14.45 18.56 -16.22
C VAL A 143 -14.76 18.08 -17.63
N LEU A 144 -13.75 17.53 -18.30
CA LEU A 144 -13.85 16.99 -19.65
C LEU A 144 -13.47 15.51 -19.64
N PHE A 145 -14.30 14.68 -20.24
CA PHE A 145 -14.04 13.29 -20.54
C PHE A 145 -14.00 13.10 -22.06
N ARG A 146 -13.06 12.30 -22.54
CA ARG A 146 -13.05 11.85 -23.94
C ARG A 146 -12.62 10.41 -24.03
N GLY A 147 -13.56 9.57 -24.47
CA GLY A 147 -13.33 8.18 -24.84
C GLY A 147 -13.35 7.97 -26.34
N ALA A 148 -13.30 6.71 -26.75
CA ALA A 148 -13.29 6.34 -28.16
C ALA A 148 -14.65 6.55 -28.83
N VAL A 149 -15.74 6.48 -28.06
CA VAL A 149 -17.12 6.52 -28.58
C VAL A 149 -17.79 7.85 -28.27
N SER A 150 -17.46 8.44 -27.12
CA SER A 150 -18.18 9.56 -26.55
C SER A 150 -17.25 10.56 -25.89
N SER A 151 -17.70 11.82 -25.87
CA SER A 151 -17.08 12.87 -25.07
C SER A 151 -18.12 13.47 -24.14
N ARG A 152 -17.66 13.93 -22.99
CA ARG A 152 -18.50 14.54 -21.97
C ARG A 152 -17.84 15.74 -21.35
N GLU A 153 -18.66 16.75 -21.08
CA GLU A 153 -18.25 17.97 -20.43
C GLU A 153 -19.20 18.25 -19.27
N TRP A 154 -18.68 18.65 -18.12
CA TRP A 154 -19.44 19.13 -16.97
C TRP A 154 -18.87 20.49 -16.56
N THR A 155 -19.61 21.56 -16.82
CA THR A 155 -19.21 22.93 -16.48
C THR A 155 -19.62 23.28 -15.04
N TYR A 156 -18.79 24.04 -14.33
CA TYR A 156 -19.03 24.35 -12.92
C TYR A 156 -20.18 25.33 -12.68
N ASP A 157 -20.52 26.16 -13.67
CA ASP A 157 -21.66 27.09 -13.65
C ASP A 157 -23.02 26.38 -13.55
N LYS A 158 -23.11 25.19 -14.16
CA LYS A 158 -24.31 24.34 -14.15
C LYS A 158 -24.27 23.25 -13.10
N GLN A 159 -23.12 23.06 -12.47
CA GLN A 159 -22.95 22.07 -11.42
C GLN A 159 -23.62 22.55 -10.13
N PHE A 160 -24.45 21.70 -9.55
CA PHE A 160 -25.06 21.94 -8.23
C PHE A 160 -24.67 20.88 -7.18
N GLY A 161 -23.92 19.85 -7.57
CA GLY A 161 -23.38 18.86 -6.64
C GLY A 161 -22.30 17.98 -7.24
N VAL A 162 -21.49 17.40 -6.36
CA VAL A 162 -20.52 16.35 -6.67
C VAL A 162 -20.62 15.30 -5.58
N GLU A 163 -20.67 14.03 -5.97
CA GLU A 163 -20.72 12.90 -5.04
C GLU A 163 -19.57 11.95 -5.34
N HIS A 164 -18.73 11.71 -4.34
CA HIS A 164 -17.68 10.71 -4.40
C HIS A 164 -18.16 9.44 -3.71
N ASP A 165 -18.11 8.31 -4.41
CA ASP A 165 -18.40 7.02 -3.77
C ASP A 165 -17.30 6.72 -2.73
N PRO A 166 -17.62 6.38 -1.47
CA PRO A 166 -16.61 6.16 -0.43
C PRO A 166 -15.82 4.85 -0.60
N LEU A 167 -16.41 3.86 -1.27
CA LEU A 167 -15.82 2.52 -1.44
C LEU A 167 -15.23 2.32 -2.83
N ARG A 168 -15.73 3.06 -3.82
CA ARG A 168 -15.36 2.93 -5.22
C ARG A 168 -14.69 4.19 -5.73
N SER A 169 -13.86 4.03 -6.73
CA SER A 169 -13.17 5.11 -7.42
C SER A 169 -14.07 5.74 -8.48
N LEU A 170 -15.21 6.28 -8.02
CA LEU A 170 -16.28 6.84 -8.84
C LEU A 170 -16.67 8.21 -8.30
N THR A 171 -16.89 9.14 -9.22
CA THR A 171 -17.45 10.46 -8.93
C THR A 171 -18.66 10.71 -9.81
N LEU A 172 -19.78 11.14 -9.21
CA LEU A 172 -20.99 11.55 -9.91
C LEU A 172 -21.11 13.07 -9.91
N MET A 173 -21.48 13.62 -11.05
CA MET A 173 -21.59 15.06 -11.31
C MET A 173 -23.07 15.44 -11.46
N HIS A 174 -23.57 16.24 -10.53
CA HIS A 174 -24.95 16.75 -10.58
C HIS A 174 -24.97 18.11 -11.30
N VAL A 175 -25.61 18.14 -12.47
CA VAL A 175 -25.70 19.33 -13.34
C VAL A 175 -27.14 19.64 -13.73
N SER A 176 -27.49 20.93 -13.81
CA SER A 176 -28.87 21.40 -13.97
C SER A 176 -29.43 21.22 -15.38
N ASP A 177 -28.57 21.10 -16.39
CA ASP A 177 -28.95 21.06 -17.80
C ASP A 177 -29.15 19.63 -18.34
N ARG A 178 -29.11 18.62 -17.47
CA ARG A 178 -29.25 17.20 -17.87
C ARG A 178 -30.27 16.47 -17.04
N ARG A 179 -31.01 15.59 -17.72
CA ARG A 179 -32.04 14.74 -17.11
C ARG A 179 -31.47 13.46 -16.46
N GLY A 180 -30.30 12.99 -16.90
CA GLY A 180 -29.68 11.76 -16.41
C GLY A 180 -28.42 12.03 -15.58
N LEU A 181 -28.22 11.22 -14.54
CA LEU A 181 -27.01 11.30 -13.72
C LEU A 181 -25.83 10.72 -14.48
N SER A 182 -24.70 11.43 -14.45
CA SER A 182 -23.48 11.02 -15.11
C SER A 182 -22.28 11.37 -14.25
N GLY A 183 -21.17 10.72 -14.52
CA GLY A 183 -19.95 10.88 -13.77
C GLY A 183 -18.83 10.11 -14.43
N PHE A 184 -17.80 9.85 -13.65
CA PHE A 184 -16.62 9.17 -14.14
C PHE A 184 -15.97 8.31 -13.06
N GLY A 185 -15.53 7.12 -13.48
CA GLY A 185 -14.65 6.27 -12.71
C GLY A 185 -13.18 6.58 -13.01
N TYR A 186 -12.31 6.19 -12.09
CA TYR A 186 -10.86 6.33 -12.21
C TYR A 186 -10.16 5.20 -11.45
N PRO A 187 -8.86 4.95 -11.67
CA PRO A 187 -8.13 3.92 -10.94
C PRO A 187 -8.06 4.27 -9.43
N PRO A 188 -8.17 3.29 -8.51
CA PRO A 188 -8.11 3.53 -7.07
C PRO A 188 -6.84 4.22 -6.60
N GLU A 189 -5.75 4.06 -7.34
CA GLU A 189 -4.44 4.66 -7.11
C GLU A 189 -4.49 6.19 -7.09
N VAL A 190 -5.36 6.78 -7.92
CA VAL A 190 -5.46 8.24 -8.08
C VAL A 190 -6.67 8.82 -7.35
N ALA A 191 -7.43 7.99 -6.62
CA ALA A 191 -8.74 8.38 -6.09
C ALA A 191 -8.68 9.58 -5.14
N ALA A 192 -7.74 9.58 -4.20
CA ALA A 192 -7.58 10.70 -3.26
C ALA A 192 -7.25 12.01 -3.99
N GLY A 193 -6.32 11.96 -4.95
CA GLY A 193 -5.93 13.11 -5.76
C GLY A 193 -7.08 13.65 -6.60
N VAL A 194 -7.82 12.78 -7.29
CA VAL A 194 -8.98 13.17 -8.10
C VAL A 194 -10.05 13.84 -7.25
N ARG A 195 -10.43 13.24 -6.11
CA ARG A 195 -11.48 13.77 -5.23
C ARG A 195 -11.11 15.14 -4.68
N PHE A 196 -9.89 15.27 -4.17
CA PHE A 196 -9.42 16.53 -3.60
C PHE A 196 -9.28 17.63 -4.66
N LEU A 197 -8.57 17.37 -5.76
CA LEU A 197 -8.28 18.39 -6.78
C LEU A 197 -9.54 18.81 -7.56
N LEU A 198 -10.48 17.89 -7.78
CA LEU A 198 -11.80 18.25 -8.32
C LEU A 198 -12.56 19.16 -7.37
N THR A 199 -12.62 18.80 -6.09
CA THR A 199 -13.30 19.63 -5.08
C THR A 199 -12.66 21.02 -4.99
N LEU A 200 -11.32 21.08 -5.05
CA LEU A 200 -10.58 22.34 -5.07
C LEU A 200 -10.87 23.18 -6.31
N ALA A 201 -10.90 22.57 -7.49
CA ALA A 201 -11.22 23.27 -8.74
C ALA A 201 -12.63 23.89 -8.69
N ILE A 202 -13.63 23.11 -8.24
CA ILE A 202 -15.00 23.58 -8.05
C ILE A 202 -15.05 24.70 -7.01
N ALA A 203 -14.38 24.53 -5.87
CA ALA A 203 -14.35 25.53 -4.82
C ALA A 203 -13.76 26.84 -5.32
N ARG A 204 -12.70 26.82 -6.14
CA ARG A 204 -12.17 28.06 -6.75
C ARG A 204 -13.12 28.68 -7.76
N ALA A 205 -13.71 27.88 -8.63
CA ALA A 205 -14.66 28.38 -9.63
C ALA A 205 -15.88 29.08 -8.98
N LYS A 206 -16.22 28.68 -7.74
CA LYS A 206 -17.35 29.20 -6.98
C LYS A 206 -16.96 30.17 -5.84
N ASP A 207 -15.71 30.62 -5.80
CA ASP A 207 -15.17 31.50 -4.75
C ASP A 207 -15.39 30.96 -3.31
N ALA A 208 -15.33 29.65 -3.17
CA ALA A 208 -15.58 28.90 -1.94
C ALA A 208 -14.31 28.27 -1.35
N THR A 209 -13.12 28.66 -1.80
CA THR A 209 -11.83 28.10 -1.32
C THR A 209 -11.62 28.29 0.18
N GLY A 210 -12.03 29.44 0.73
CA GLY A 210 -11.99 29.68 2.17
C GLY A 210 -12.84 28.69 2.97
N GLN A 211 -14.00 28.29 2.43
CA GLN A 211 -14.86 27.28 3.06
C GLN A 211 -14.22 25.89 3.03
N LEU A 212 -13.58 25.53 1.90
CA LEU A 212 -12.85 24.27 1.78
C LEU A 212 -11.67 24.20 2.77
N ILE A 213 -10.87 25.26 2.88
CA ILE A 213 -9.76 25.33 3.84
C ILE A 213 -10.28 25.19 5.27
N GLY A 214 -11.33 25.95 5.62
CA GLY A 214 -11.94 25.86 6.96
C GLY A 214 -12.47 24.46 7.29
N ALA A 215 -13.07 23.75 6.32
CA ALA A 215 -13.52 22.37 6.50
C ALA A 215 -12.36 21.39 6.74
N LEU A 216 -11.26 21.53 5.97
CA LEU A 216 -10.06 20.71 6.14
C LEU A 216 -9.38 20.98 7.50
N GLU A 217 -9.33 22.24 7.93
CA GLU A 217 -8.81 22.62 9.24
C GLU A 217 -9.66 22.03 10.38
N GLN A 218 -10.99 22.05 10.24
CA GLN A 218 -11.89 21.44 11.19
C GLN A 218 -11.69 19.93 11.28
N GLU A 219 -11.51 19.25 10.14
CA GLU A 219 -11.22 17.81 10.10
C GLU A 219 -9.87 17.50 10.77
N ARG A 220 -8.84 18.31 10.52
CA ARG A 220 -7.53 18.18 11.17
C ARG A 220 -7.61 18.36 12.68
N GLN A 221 -8.39 19.34 13.15
CA GLN A 221 -8.65 19.53 14.57
C GLN A 221 -9.38 18.31 15.18
N ALA A 222 -10.39 17.79 14.50
CA ALA A 222 -11.11 16.58 14.95
C ALA A 222 -10.21 15.34 14.99
N LEU A 223 -9.29 15.21 14.03
CA LEU A 223 -8.27 14.15 14.01
C LEU A 223 -7.32 14.27 15.20
N SER A 224 -6.89 15.49 15.55
CA SER A 224 -5.95 15.73 16.66
C SER A 224 -6.48 15.25 18.01
N ALA A 225 -7.80 15.24 18.21
CA ALA A 225 -8.43 14.75 19.43
C ALA A 225 -8.42 13.21 19.59
N GLN A 226 -8.05 12.45 18.55
CA GLN A 226 -8.17 10.98 18.53
C GLN A 226 -6.93 10.23 19.05
N LEU A 227 -5.75 10.85 19.06
CA LEU A 227 -4.51 10.19 19.47
C LEU A 227 -4.27 10.41 20.97
N VAL A 228 -4.64 9.42 21.78
CA VAL A 228 -4.43 9.45 23.24
C VAL A 228 -3.39 8.40 23.64
N PRO A 229 -2.29 8.78 24.32
CA PRO A 229 -1.30 7.84 24.82
C PRO A 229 -1.94 6.79 25.76
N PRO A 230 -1.50 5.53 25.70
CA PRO A 230 -2.05 4.49 26.56
C PRO A 230 -1.70 4.76 28.02
N VAL A 231 -2.65 4.53 28.92
CA VAL A 231 -2.41 4.57 30.37
C VAL A 231 -1.57 3.36 30.77
N GLU A 232 -0.47 3.61 31.49
CA GLU A 232 0.40 2.57 32.04
C GLU A 232 -0.35 1.78 33.13
N VAL A 233 -0.31 0.45 33.03
CA VAL A 233 -0.77 -0.45 34.09
C VAL A 233 0.34 -0.78 35.05
N THR A 234 -0.03 -1.06 36.29
CA THR A 234 0.89 -1.40 37.38
C THR A 234 0.82 -2.90 37.70
N PRO A 235 1.79 -3.46 38.44
CA PRO A 235 1.73 -4.84 38.90
C PRO A 235 0.47 -5.17 39.73
N ASP A 236 -0.11 -4.19 40.42
CA ASP A 236 -1.32 -4.37 41.22
C ASP A 236 -2.57 -4.65 40.36
N ASP A 237 -2.53 -4.26 39.08
CA ASP A 237 -3.57 -4.53 38.09
C ASP A 237 -3.48 -5.97 37.51
N ALA A 238 -2.44 -6.73 37.86
CA ALA A 238 -2.22 -8.05 37.30
C ALA A 238 -3.35 -9.02 37.71
N PRO A 239 -3.92 -9.79 36.75
CA PRO A 239 -4.99 -10.71 37.05
C PRO A 239 -4.50 -11.78 38.03
N THR A 240 -5.05 -11.77 39.24
CA THR A 240 -4.81 -12.85 40.19
C THR A 240 -5.46 -14.12 39.65
N LEU A 241 -4.71 -15.21 39.46
CA LEU A 241 -5.29 -16.52 39.18
C LEU A 241 -6.29 -16.82 40.30
N PRO A 242 -7.60 -16.89 40.03
CA PRO A 242 -8.57 -17.10 41.09
C PRO A 242 -8.32 -18.46 41.70
N ALA A 243 -8.45 -18.57 43.03
CA ALA A 243 -8.24 -19.81 43.78
C ALA A 243 -8.98 -21.02 43.16
N ARG A 244 -10.10 -20.76 42.46
CA ARG A 244 -10.88 -21.75 41.71
C ARG A 244 -10.13 -22.37 40.50
N VAL A 245 -9.36 -21.60 39.74
CA VAL A 245 -8.55 -22.13 38.61
C VAL A 245 -7.38 -22.96 39.14
N ALA A 246 -6.75 -22.52 40.23
CA ALA A 246 -5.75 -23.32 40.93
C ALA A 246 -6.36 -24.62 41.49
N HIS A 247 -7.60 -24.57 42.00
CA HIS A 247 -8.32 -25.75 42.48
C HIS A 247 -8.68 -26.72 41.34
N VAL A 248 -9.13 -26.23 40.20
CA VAL A 248 -9.42 -27.04 39.01
C VAL A 248 -8.14 -27.68 38.47
N LEU A 249 -7.05 -26.93 38.32
CA LEU A 249 -5.75 -27.48 37.94
C LEU A 249 -5.27 -28.53 38.95
N ARG A 250 -5.43 -28.28 40.26
CA ARG A 250 -5.10 -29.26 41.30
C ARG A 250 -5.93 -30.53 41.18
N LEU A 251 -7.22 -30.42 40.86
CA LEU A 251 -8.10 -31.58 40.64
C LEU A 251 -7.75 -32.34 39.35
N VAL A 252 -7.37 -31.64 38.29
CA VAL A 252 -6.98 -32.25 37.01
C VAL A 252 -5.65 -32.98 37.13
N TYR A 253 -4.63 -32.37 37.75
CA TYR A 253 -3.29 -32.96 37.86
C TYR A 253 -3.09 -33.88 39.07
N PHE A 254 -3.78 -33.66 40.20
CA PHE A 254 -3.56 -34.43 41.44
C PHE A 254 -4.80 -35.22 41.91
N GLY A 255 -5.91 -35.14 41.17
CA GLY A 255 -7.15 -35.87 41.45
C GLY A 255 -7.93 -35.34 42.67
N MET A 256 -9.17 -35.82 42.82
CA MET A 256 -10.00 -35.48 43.98
C MET A 256 -9.49 -36.21 45.24
N PRO A 257 -9.53 -35.56 46.42
CA PRO A 257 -9.08 -36.17 47.68
C PRO A 257 -9.96 -37.35 48.17
N SER A 258 -11.05 -37.67 47.48
CA SER A 258 -11.90 -38.85 47.71
C SER A 258 -11.53 -40.07 46.86
N GLN A 259 -10.61 -39.95 45.88
CA GLN A 259 -10.32 -41.03 44.93
C GLN A 259 -9.33 -42.06 45.50
N ARG A 260 -9.41 -43.34 45.07
CA ARG A 260 -8.46 -44.40 45.50
C ARG A 260 -7.03 -44.06 45.05
N ARG A 261 -6.02 -44.36 45.88
CA ARG A 261 -4.61 -43.94 45.65
C ARG A 261 -4.08 -44.31 44.25
N GLY A 262 -4.41 -45.49 43.73
CA GLY A 262 -3.98 -45.92 42.39
C GLY A 262 -4.55 -45.07 41.24
N ALA A 263 -5.77 -44.56 41.38
CA ALA A 263 -6.41 -43.73 40.34
C ALA A 263 -5.83 -42.32 40.29
N ARG A 264 -5.39 -41.76 41.44
CA ARG A 264 -4.72 -40.45 41.46
C ARG A 264 -3.35 -40.50 40.79
N ILE A 265 -2.57 -41.56 41.05
CA ILE A 265 -1.25 -41.74 40.44
C ILE A 265 -1.39 -41.85 38.92
N LEU A 266 -2.36 -42.64 38.43
CA LEU A 266 -2.62 -42.76 37.00
C LEU A 266 -3.05 -41.43 36.38
N GLN A 267 -3.97 -40.69 37.01
CA GLN A 267 -4.44 -39.40 36.51
C GLN A 267 -3.31 -38.35 36.50
N SER A 268 -2.45 -38.33 37.52
CA SER A 268 -1.27 -37.47 37.55
C SER A 268 -0.28 -37.81 36.44
N VAL A 269 0.06 -39.10 36.25
CA VAL A 269 0.98 -39.52 35.19
C VAL A 269 0.43 -39.19 33.80
N VAL A 270 -0.87 -39.38 33.58
CA VAL A 270 -1.52 -39.01 32.30
C VAL A 270 -1.54 -37.51 32.10
N ALA A 271 -1.93 -36.73 33.10
CA ALA A 271 -1.97 -35.27 33.00
C ALA A 271 -0.58 -34.67 32.76
N PHE A 272 0.42 -35.08 33.54
CA PHE A 272 1.81 -34.65 33.32
C PHE A 272 2.38 -35.16 31.99
N GLY A 273 2.03 -36.38 31.58
CA GLY A 273 2.44 -36.96 30.30
C GLY A 273 1.87 -36.18 29.11
N VAL A 274 0.58 -35.84 29.13
CA VAL A 274 -0.07 -35.04 28.08
C VAL A 274 0.49 -33.62 28.02
N THR A 275 0.71 -32.99 29.17
CA THR A 275 1.27 -31.62 29.21
C THR A 275 2.74 -31.61 28.77
N ALA A 276 3.52 -32.64 29.12
CA ALA A 276 4.88 -32.81 28.60
C ALA A 276 4.89 -33.08 27.08
N LEU A 277 3.92 -33.84 26.56
CA LEU A 277 3.79 -34.10 25.12
C LEU A 277 3.41 -32.84 24.33
N ILE A 278 2.57 -31.97 24.91
CA ILE A 278 2.20 -30.67 24.32
C ILE A 278 3.36 -29.67 24.39
N LEU A 279 4.14 -29.66 25.49
CA LEU A 279 5.27 -28.73 25.66
C LEU A 279 6.54 -29.17 24.92
N TYR A 280 6.76 -30.48 24.72
CA TYR A 280 8.01 -31.02 24.15
C TYR A 280 7.84 -31.81 22.85
N GLY A 281 6.62 -31.98 22.33
CA GLY A 281 6.37 -32.41 20.94
C GLY A 281 6.98 -33.76 20.53
N LEU A 282 7.08 -34.75 21.42
CA LEU A 282 7.56 -36.08 21.05
C LEU A 282 6.39 -36.98 20.62
N ALA A 283 6.17 -37.10 19.32
CA ALA A 283 5.31 -38.14 18.74
C ALA A 283 6.15 -39.38 18.37
N PRO A 284 5.70 -40.62 18.67
CA PRO A 284 6.18 -41.79 17.97
C PRO A 284 5.31 -42.03 16.73
N SER A 285 5.95 -42.10 15.56
CA SER A 285 5.39 -42.63 14.32
C SER A 285 5.20 -44.15 14.43
N GLN A 286 3.98 -44.62 14.19
CA GLN A 286 3.71 -46.02 13.85
C GLN A 286 2.77 -46.05 12.65
N ASP A 287 3.38 -46.31 11.49
CA ASP A 287 2.69 -46.77 10.29
C ASP A 287 1.95 -48.07 10.59
N THR A 288 0.69 -48.17 10.17
CA THR A 288 0.02 -49.46 10.02
C THR A 288 -0.35 -49.64 8.56
N SER A 289 0.39 -50.53 7.89
CA SER A 289 0.11 -51.04 6.54
C SER A 289 -0.98 -52.12 6.57
N PRO A 290 -1.67 -52.36 5.44
CA PRO A 290 -1.88 -53.75 5.03
C PRO A 290 -1.50 -54.05 3.56
N SER A 291 -0.74 -55.15 3.43
CA SER A 291 -0.73 -56.21 2.40
C SER A 291 -0.52 -55.93 0.90
N ALA A 292 0.68 -56.35 0.45
CA ALA A 292 1.01 -57.25 -0.67
C ALA A 292 0.49 -57.00 -2.10
N SER A 293 1.44 -56.79 -3.03
CA SER A 293 1.56 -57.51 -4.31
C SER A 293 2.93 -57.27 -4.98
N GLU A 294 3.67 -58.37 -5.14
CA GLU A 294 4.83 -58.65 -6.00
C GLU A 294 4.94 -57.88 -7.34
N ARG A 295 6.14 -57.40 -7.71
CA ARG A 295 7.13 -58.05 -8.63
C ARG A 295 8.18 -57.07 -9.21
N ASN A 296 9.42 -57.58 -9.33
CA ASN A 296 10.50 -57.27 -10.32
C ASN A 296 11.47 -56.06 -10.15
N LEU A 297 12.70 -56.38 -9.67
CA LEU A 297 14.07 -56.23 -10.27
C LEU A 297 14.52 -54.93 -10.98
N PRO A 298 15.85 -54.61 -11.14
CA PRO A 298 17.08 -55.09 -10.48
C PRO A 298 18.01 -53.93 -9.99
N ARG A 299 19.26 -54.29 -9.68
CA ARG A 299 20.24 -53.67 -8.75
C ARG A 299 21.43 -53.02 -9.48
N LEU A 300 22.16 -52.15 -8.75
CA LEU A 300 23.60 -51.73 -8.86
C LEU A 300 23.97 -50.56 -9.81
N PRO A 301 25.14 -49.89 -9.63
CA PRO A 301 25.86 -49.51 -8.41
C PRO A 301 26.38 -48.04 -8.41
N VAL A 302 26.85 -47.59 -7.24
CA VAL A 302 27.56 -46.32 -6.98
C VAL A 302 29.05 -46.45 -7.33
N PRO A 303 29.75 -45.37 -7.74
CA PRO A 303 31.18 -45.25 -7.49
C PRO A 303 31.50 -44.13 -6.48
N VAL A 304 32.38 -44.49 -5.54
CA VAL A 304 33.16 -43.62 -4.65
C VAL A 304 34.53 -43.43 -5.28
N THR A 305 35.17 -42.26 -5.09
CA THR A 305 36.64 -42.00 -4.95
C THR A 305 36.89 -40.49 -5.21
N THR A 306 37.85 -39.73 -4.65
CA THR A 306 38.78 -39.81 -3.50
C THR A 306 39.43 -38.41 -3.38
N THR A 307 39.85 -38.06 -2.16
CA THR A 307 40.65 -36.87 -1.79
C THR A 307 42.16 -37.08 -2.05
N THR A 308 42.88 -36.05 -2.51
CA THR A 308 44.34 -35.74 -2.38
C THR A 308 44.57 -34.43 -3.17
N GLY A 309 45.30 -33.37 -2.82
CA GLY A 309 46.15 -32.95 -1.70
C GLY A 309 46.62 -31.50 -1.97
N ASP A 310 47.07 -30.82 -0.91
CA ASP A 310 47.73 -29.48 -0.79
C ASP A 310 49.02 -29.29 -1.64
N PRO A 311 49.85 -28.21 -1.52
CA PRO A 311 49.64 -26.75 -1.27
C PRO A 311 50.54 -25.84 -2.18
N TRP A 312 50.35 -24.50 -2.20
CA TRP A 312 51.46 -23.52 -2.37
C TRP A 312 51.03 -22.06 -2.02
N GLU A 313 51.65 -21.51 -0.99
CA GLU A 313 52.05 -20.10 -0.76
C GLU A 313 53.54 -19.98 -1.22
N PRO A 314 54.23 -18.81 -1.43
CA PRO A 314 54.07 -17.55 -0.69
C PRO A 314 54.52 -16.20 -1.38
N LEU A 315 54.45 -15.10 -0.59
CA LEU A 315 55.30 -13.88 -0.46
C LEU A 315 55.09 -12.55 -1.26
N VAL A 316 54.78 -11.48 -0.47
CA VAL A 316 55.45 -10.14 -0.29
C VAL A 316 55.31 -9.10 -1.43
N THR A 317 54.92 -7.82 -1.21
CA THR A 317 55.60 -6.73 -0.47
C THR A 317 54.69 -5.50 -0.24
N GLU A 318 55.10 -4.68 0.74
CA GLU A 318 54.61 -3.40 1.29
C GLU A 318 54.30 -2.28 0.26
N ASP A 319 53.43 -1.30 0.57
CA ASP A 319 53.81 -0.01 1.20
C ASP A 319 52.74 1.13 1.10
N THR A 320 52.70 1.98 2.14
CA THR A 320 52.51 3.47 2.12
C THR A 320 51.14 4.19 1.89
N THR A 321 50.62 4.76 3.00
CA THR A 321 50.36 6.19 3.33
C THR A 321 49.29 7.08 2.61
N THR A 322 48.34 7.58 3.43
CA THR A 322 47.72 8.93 3.56
C THR A 322 47.58 9.87 2.35
N SER A 323 46.36 10.39 2.11
CA SER A 323 46.03 11.84 2.25
C SER A 323 44.59 12.22 1.87
N THR A 324 44.01 13.03 2.75
CA THR A 324 42.82 13.88 2.64
C THR A 324 42.99 14.95 1.56
N THR A 325 41.95 15.30 0.80
CA THR A 325 41.83 16.65 0.22
C THR A 325 40.36 17.05 0.04
N THR A 326 39.99 18.11 0.73
CA THR A 326 38.79 18.93 0.57
C THR A 326 39.01 19.90 -0.59
N THR A 327 38.07 20.02 -1.53
CA THR A 327 38.03 21.19 -2.43
C THR A 327 36.61 21.67 -2.68
N THR A 328 36.37 22.89 -2.21
CA THR A 328 35.23 23.77 -2.45
C THR A 328 35.48 24.60 -3.71
N THR A 329 34.51 24.71 -4.63
CA THR A 329 34.48 25.77 -5.67
C THR A 329 33.02 26.03 -6.08
N THR A 330 32.35 27.04 -5.54
CA THR A 330 32.23 28.44 -6.01
C THR A 330 31.48 28.60 -7.34
N THR A 331 30.28 29.16 -7.20
CA THR A 331 29.35 29.70 -8.20
C THR A 331 29.94 30.85 -9.00
N THR A 332 29.68 30.93 -10.31
CA THR A 332 29.69 32.20 -11.04
C THR A 332 28.59 32.22 -12.09
N THR A 333 27.70 33.19 -11.93
CA THR A 333 26.60 33.57 -12.81
C THR A 333 27.14 34.51 -13.89
N THR A 334 26.84 34.26 -15.16
CA THR A 334 26.98 35.27 -16.21
C THR A 334 25.76 35.27 -17.11
N THR A 335 25.03 36.37 -17.05
CA THR A 335 23.91 36.76 -17.91
C THR A 335 24.46 37.34 -19.21
N THR A 336 23.99 36.88 -20.37
CA THR A 336 24.20 37.59 -21.64
C THR A 336 22.94 37.54 -22.51
N THR A 337 22.43 38.73 -22.80
CA THR A 337 21.34 39.08 -23.70
C THR A 337 21.86 39.25 -25.13
N THR A 338 21.18 38.69 -26.14
CA THR A 338 21.24 39.12 -27.56
C THR A 338 20.01 38.56 -28.28
N THR A 339 19.00 39.36 -28.64
CA THR A 339 18.81 40.18 -29.86
C THR A 339 18.68 39.34 -31.15
N THR A 340 17.45 39.37 -31.67
CA THR A 340 16.94 38.78 -32.91
C THR A 340 17.56 39.40 -34.15
N THR A 341 17.97 38.61 -35.14
CA THR A 341 18.16 39.07 -36.52
C THR A 341 17.81 37.94 -37.49
N THR A 342 16.80 38.21 -38.31
CA THR A 342 16.28 37.37 -39.38
C THR A 342 17.19 37.49 -40.60
N THR A 343 17.66 36.38 -41.17
CA THR A 343 18.25 36.37 -42.51
C THR A 343 17.98 35.03 -43.20
N THR A 344 17.19 35.11 -44.27
CA THR A 344 16.96 34.09 -45.29
C THR A 344 18.27 33.78 -46.04
N THR A 345 18.50 32.52 -46.47
CA THR A 345 18.94 32.10 -47.83
C THR A 345 19.34 30.60 -47.86
N THR A 346 19.05 30.01 -49.02
CA THR A 346 19.08 28.63 -49.57
C THR A 346 20.18 27.60 -49.23
N THR A 347 19.69 26.35 -49.11
CA THR A 347 20.16 25.05 -49.66
C THR A 347 21.62 24.85 -50.07
N THR A 348 22.34 23.97 -49.36
CA THR A 348 23.18 22.89 -49.94
C THR A 348 23.30 21.71 -48.96
N ARG A 349 23.23 20.48 -49.49
CA ARG A 349 23.52 19.18 -48.84
C ARG A 349 25.00 18.87 -49.09
N PRO A 350 25.82 18.44 -48.09
CA PRO A 350 26.14 16.99 -48.01
C PRO A 350 26.60 16.42 -46.64
N THR A 351 26.58 15.09 -46.60
CA THR A 351 27.41 14.13 -45.82
C THR A 351 27.20 13.97 -44.30
N THR A 352 26.69 12.78 -43.98
CA THR A 352 26.60 12.12 -42.67
C THR A 352 27.95 11.97 -41.96
N THR A 353 28.08 12.53 -40.75
CA THR A 353 29.16 12.22 -39.81
C THR A 353 28.58 11.64 -38.53
N ARG A 354 29.03 10.42 -38.20
CA ARG A 354 28.59 9.56 -37.09
C ARG A 354 28.96 10.19 -35.74
N ARG A 355 27.97 10.39 -34.87
CA ARG A 355 28.16 10.83 -33.47
C ARG A 355 28.73 9.66 -32.62
N PRO A 356 29.73 9.88 -31.75
CA PRO A 356 30.23 8.83 -30.85
C PRO A 356 29.20 8.48 -29.78
N SER A 357 29.16 7.19 -29.45
CA SER A 357 28.27 6.54 -28.48
C SER A 357 28.59 6.98 -27.04
N PRO A 358 27.60 7.22 -26.17
CA PRO A 358 27.83 7.48 -24.75
C PRO A 358 28.30 6.21 -23.99
N PRO A 359 29.03 6.37 -22.85
CA PRO A 359 29.57 5.26 -22.06
C PRO A 359 28.46 4.43 -21.40
N GLY A 360 28.63 3.11 -21.36
CA GLY A 360 27.67 2.18 -20.76
C GLY A 360 27.57 2.27 -19.23
N PRO A 361 26.47 1.79 -18.64
CA PRO A 361 26.22 1.82 -17.19
C PRO A 361 27.18 0.89 -16.41
N PRO A 362 27.52 1.21 -15.15
CA PRO A 362 28.43 0.42 -14.34
C PRO A 362 27.81 -0.91 -13.89
N THR A 363 28.63 -1.96 -13.93
CA THR A 363 28.34 -3.34 -13.54
C THR A 363 27.96 -3.47 -12.05
N PRO A 364 26.85 -4.14 -11.68
CA PRO A 364 26.52 -4.39 -10.28
C PRO A 364 27.46 -5.44 -9.65
N ARG A 365 27.85 -5.16 -8.40
CA ARG A 365 28.68 -5.98 -7.51
C ARG A 365 27.90 -7.22 -7.02
N PRO A 366 28.51 -8.41 -6.86
CA PRO A 366 27.79 -9.61 -6.46
C PRO A 366 27.40 -9.55 -4.97
N THR A 367 26.10 -9.56 -4.69
CA THR A 367 25.55 -9.74 -3.34
C THR A 367 25.32 -11.22 -3.08
N THR A 368 25.85 -11.69 -1.94
CA THR A 368 25.81 -13.05 -1.45
C THR A 368 24.37 -13.47 -1.12
N SER A 369 23.75 -14.30 -1.97
CA SER A 369 22.42 -14.88 -1.71
C SER A 369 22.49 -16.00 -0.66
N ARG A 370 21.85 -15.79 0.50
CA ARG A 370 21.48 -16.88 1.42
C ARG A 370 20.09 -17.37 1.00
N THR A 371 20.04 -18.57 0.42
CA THR A 371 18.81 -19.19 -0.09
C THR A 371 17.95 -19.74 1.05
N THR A 372 16.78 -19.15 1.28
CA THR A 372 15.66 -19.80 1.97
C THR A 372 14.53 -20.05 0.97
N THR A 373 14.19 -21.32 0.83
CA THR A 373 13.17 -21.85 -0.07
C THR A 373 11.78 -21.34 0.30
N THR A 374 11.20 -20.45 -0.53
CA THR A 374 9.79 -20.06 -0.44
C THR A 374 9.00 -20.77 -1.53
N THR A 375 8.06 -21.60 -1.10
CA THR A 375 7.08 -22.31 -1.94
C THR A 375 6.21 -21.31 -2.72
N GLY A 376 6.34 -21.33 -4.05
CA GLY A 376 5.20 -21.23 -4.99
C GLY A 376 4.51 -19.88 -5.23
N VAL A 377 5.16 -18.73 -5.07
CA VAL A 377 4.63 -17.44 -5.58
C VAL A 377 5.47 -16.98 -6.76
N ALA A 378 4.84 -16.70 -7.91
CA ALA A 378 5.52 -16.12 -9.06
C ALA A 378 5.95 -14.68 -8.71
N LEU A 379 7.24 -14.47 -8.42
CA LEU A 379 7.79 -13.17 -8.03
C LEU A 379 7.93 -12.18 -9.19
N CYS A 380 7.81 -12.65 -10.43
CA CYS A 380 7.78 -11.80 -11.64
C CYS A 380 8.95 -10.80 -11.73
N GLY A 381 10.15 -11.25 -11.36
CA GLY A 381 11.37 -10.43 -11.35
C GLY A 381 11.58 -9.62 -10.07
N ALA A 382 10.68 -9.70 -9.08
CA ALA A 382 10.95 -9.18 -7.75
C ALA A 382 12.07 -9.98 -7.06
N PRO A 383 12.94 -9.32 -6.27
CA PRO A 383 13.89 -9.99 -5.39
C PRO A 383 13.21 -11.07 -4.55
N ALA A 384 13.93 -12.16 -4.28
CA ALA A 384 13.44 -13.20 -3.37
C ALA A 384 13.15 -12.59 -2.01
N ASN A 385 11.90 -12.66 -1.58
CA ASN A 385 11.42 -12.06 -0.34
C ASN A 385 10.38 -12.99 0.32
N PRO A 386 10.32 -13.06 1.65
CA PRO A 386 9.32 -13.85 2.36
C PRO A 386 7.95 -13.16 2.43
N LEU A 387 7.88 -11.88 2.02
CA LEU A 387 6.71 -11.01 2.15
C LEU A 387 5.64 -11.28 1.06
N ARG A 388 5.91 -12.19 0.12
CA ARG A 388 5.07 -12.50 -1.05
C ARG A 388 4.87 -11.29 -1.96
N TYR A 389 5.85 -10.39 -2.00
CA TYR A 389 5.81 -9.22 -2.87
C TYR A 389 6.25 -9.61 -4.29
N THR A 390 5.47 -9.19 -5.28
CA THR A 390 5.64 -9.52 -6.70
C THR A 390 5.41 -8.28 -7.57
N PHE A 391 5.79 -8.33 -8.85
CA PHE A 391 5.67 -7.21 -9.79
C PHE A 391 4.59 -7.36 -10.85
N CYS A 392 3.89 -8.49 -10.90
CA CYS A 392 2.93 -8.77 -11.98
C CYS A 392 1.47 -8.71 -11.55
N GLU A 393 1.12 -9.21 -10.35
CA GLU A 393 -0.27 -9.36 -9.95
C GLU A 393 -0.45 -9.32 -8.43
N GLY A 394 -1.63 -8.92 -7.98
CA GLY A 394 -2.01 -8.90 -6.57
C GLY A 394 -2.54 -7.56 -6.10
N SER A 395 -2.60 -7.38 -4.78
CA SER A 395 -3.12 -6.15 -4.18
C SER A 395 -2.01 -5.14 -3.96
N LEU A 396 -2.29 -3.85 -4.15
CA LEU A 396 -1.33 -2.80 -3.85
C LEU A 396 -1.01 -2.75 -2.35
N ILE A 397 0.27 -2.60 -2.04
CA ILE A 397 0.76 -2.56 -0.67
C ILE A 397 0.77 -1.11 -0.20
N THR A 398 -0.23 -0.71 0.58
CA THR A 398 -0.33 0.63 1.19
C THR A 398 0.15 0.68 2.64
N ASP A 399 0.34 -0.48 3.26
CA ASP A 399 0.96 -0.65 4.59
C ASP A 399 1.99 -1.78 4.48
N PRO A 400 3.24 -1.47 4.08
CA PRO A 400 4.28 -2.47 3.89
C PRO A 400 4.70 -3.06 5.22
N ASP A 401 5.16 -4.31 5.17
CA ASP A 401 5.75 -4.97 6.33
C ASP A 401 6.97 -4.17 6.81
N PRO A 402 7.18 -3.97 8.13
CA PRO A 402 8.34 -3.24 8.64
C PRO A 402 9.70 -3.77 8.15
N HIS A 403 9.78 -5.05 7.77
CA HIS A 403 10.99 -5.68 7.25
C HIS A 403 11.15 -5.54 5.73
N THR A 404 10.30 -4.78 5.04
CA THR A 404 10.36 -4.58 3.58
C THR A 404 11.75 -4.12 3.13
N CYS A 405 12.36 -3.18 3.85
CA CYS A 405 13.65 -2.61 3.48
C CYS A 405 14.85 -3.54 3.72
N GLU A 406 14.64 -4.72 4.30
CA GLU A 406 15.66 -5.77 4.40
C GLU A 406 15.81 -6.56 3.09
N TYR A 407 14.74 -6.62 2.29
CA TYR A 407 14.69 -7.36 1.02
C TYR A 407 14.69 -6.43 -0.21
N PHE A 408 14.28 -5.19 -0.02
CA PHE A 408 14.14 -4.19 -1.06
C PHE A 408 14.96 -2.94 -0.70
N ALA A 409 15.71 -2.40 -1.66
CA ALA A 409 16.51 -1.21 -1.42
C ALA A 409 15.60 0.04 -1.33
N CYS A 410 15.20 0.41 -0.12
CA CYS A 410 14.29 1.52 0.11
C CYS A 410 14.95 2.90 -0.04
N THR A 411 14.17 3.89 -0.46
CA THR A 411 14.57 5.30 -0.39
C THR A 411 14.69 5.77 1.07
N ALA A 412 15.50 6.81 1.31
CA ALA A 412 15.71 7.34 2.68
C ALA A 412 14.43 7.86 3.36
N HIS A 413 13.36 8.13 2.60
CA HIS A 413 12.08 8.62 3.12
C HIS A 413 10.96 7.58 2.99
N PHE A 414 11.33 6.29 2.86
CA PHE A 414 10.38 5.19 2.64
C PHE A 414 9.27 5.16 3.69
N ASP A 415 9.64 5.20 4.98
CA ASP A 415 8.70 5.14 6.11
C ASP A 415 7.77 6.37 6.19
N HIS A 416 8.10 7.42 5.44
CA HIS A 416 7.37 8.68 5.41
C HIS A 416 6.50 8.85 4.16
N GLY A 417 6.62 7.95 3.18
CA GLY A 417 5.85 8.02 1.94
C GLY A 417 4.36 7.74 2.16
N ASN A 418 3.54 8.41 1.34
CA ASN A 418 2.09 8.23 1.32
C ASN A 418 1.72 7.69 -0.07
N GLY A 419 1.00 6.57 -0.14
CA GLY A 419 0.74 5.89 -1.40
C GLY A 419 0.86 4.38 -1.28
N TYR A 420 1.13 3.71 -2.40
CA TYR A 420 1.49 2.30 -2.41
C TYR A 420 2.95 2.08 -2.77
N LEU A 421 3.45 0.90 -2.42
CA LEU A 421 4.82 0.47 -2.70
C LEU A 421 5.09 0.43 -4.20
N VAL A 422 6.09 1.19 -4.65
CA VAL A 422 6.56 1.23 -6.03
C VAL A 422 8.07 1.04 -6.10
N GLN A 423 8.53 0.51 -7.23
CA GLN A 423 9.93 0.60 -7.64
C GLN A 423 10.11 1.87 -8.48
N CYS A 424 11.06 2.71 -8.09
CA CYS A 424 11.46 3.91 -8.81
C CYS A 424 12.45 3.59 -9.96
N GLY A 425 12.67 4.53 -10.86
CA GLY A 425 13.55 4.40 -12.04
C GLY A 425 15.03 4.14 -11.73
N ASP A 426 15.49 4.54 -10.54
CA ASP A 426 16.83 4.21 -10.03
C ASP A 426 16.91 2.84 -9.34
N GLY A 427 15.81 2.09 -9.30
CA GLY A 427 15.70 0.77 -8.69
C GLY A 427 15.42 0.79 -7.18
N LEU A 428 15.33 1.98 -6.56
CA LEU A 428 14.94 2.10 -5.15
C LEU A 428 13.43 1.94 -4.97
N PHE A 429 13.02 1.55 -3.77
CA PHE A 429 11.62 1.33 -3.41
C PHE A 429 11.10 2.51 -2.59
N SER A 430 9.89 2.95 -2.91
CA SER A 430 9.26 4.13 -2.30
C SER A 430 7.79 3.87 -2.01
N MET A 431 7.27 4.50 -0.97
CA MET A 431 5.85 4.51 -0.61
C MET A 431 5.09 5.67 -1.26
N THR A 432 5.54 6.16 -2.43
CA THR A 432 4.94 7.32 -3.10
C THR A 432 4.02 6.97 -4.26
N GLY A 433 3.71 5.68 -4.49
CA GLY A 433 2.84 5.26 -5.59
C GLY A 433 1.46 5.93 -5.56
N GLY A 434 0.93 6.30 -6.73
CA GLY A 434 -0.36 6.99 -6.86
C GLY A 434 -0.30 8.52 -6.68
N ARG A 435 0.88 9.09 -6.41
CA ARG A 435 1.09 10.53 -6.31
C ARG A 435 1.56 11.15 -7.63
N VAL A 436 1.23 12.42 -7.85
CA VAL A 436 1.67 13.20 -9.03
C VAL A 436 3.19 13.37 -9.08
N ASP A 437 3.84 13.43 -7.91
CA ASP A 437 5.28 13.53 -7.71
C ASP A 437 5.93 12.19 -7.31
N ALA A 438 5.28 11.07 -7.63
CA ALA A 438 5.77 9.73 -7.26
C ALA A 438 7.19 9.50 -7.83
N CYS A 439 8.14 9.14 -6.96
CA CYS A 439 9.55 8.95 -7.32
C CYS A 439 10.18 10.17 -8.04
N ALA A 440 9.72 11.40 -7.79
CA ALA A 440 10.21 12.59 -8.50
C ALA A 440 11.74 12.82 -8.36
N ARG A 441 12.35 12.38 -7.25
CA ARG A 441 13.80 12.44 -7.01
C ARG A 441 14.55 11.16 -7.43
N HIS A 442 13.84 10.18 -7.96
CA HIS A 442 14.28 8.80 -8.18
C HIS A 442 13.94 8.31 -9.61
N ASN A 443 13.98 9.22 -10.59
CA ASN A 443 13.71 8.94 -12.01
C ASN A 443 12.29 8.43 -12.32
N GLY A 444 11.29 8.84 -11.53
CA GLY A 444 9.89 8.48 -11.75
C GLY A 444 9.56 7.03 -11.37
N VAL A 445 8.28 6.67 -11.48
CA VAL A 445 7.80 5.32 -11.14
C VAL A 445 8.12 4.35 -12.28
N THR A 446 8.78 3.24 -11.97
CA THR A 446 8.97 2.15 -12.93
C THR A 446 7.80 1.20 -12.92
N ARG A 447 7.39 0.73 -11.74
CA ARG A 447 6.29 -0.23 -11.58
C ARG A 447 5.74 -0.26 -10.15
N PRO A 448 4.46 -0.60 -9.96
CA PRO A 448 3.91 -1.01 -8.66
C PRO A 448 4.53 -2.32 -8.15
N VAL A 449 4.51 -2.48 -6.82
CA VAL A 449 4.77 -3.74 -6.13
C VAL A 449 3.47 -4.22 -5.51
N PHE A 450 3.17 -5.50 -5.68
CA PHE A 450 1.93 -6.11 -5.25
C PHE A 450 2.18 -7.18 -4.19
N LEU A 451 1.23 -7.32 -3.28
CA LEU A 451 1.10 -8.51 -2.43
C LEU A 451 0.41 -9.59 -3.25
N ALA A 452 1.11 -10.69 -3.52
CA ALA A 452 0.58 -11.80 -4.29
C ALA A 452 -0.70 -12.39 -3.63
N PRO A 453 -1.68 -12.82 -4.44
CA PRO A 453 -2.99 -13.30 -3.98
C PRO A 453 -2.93 -14.47 -3.00
#